data_AF-A0A3C1D0Q8-F1
#
_entry.id   AF-A0A3C1D0Q8-F1
#
_cell.length_a   1.000
_cell.length_b   1.000
_cell.length_c   1.000
_cell.angle_alpha   90.00
_cell.angle_beta   90.00
_cell.angle_gamma   90.00
#
_symmetry.space_group_name_H-M   'P 1'
#
loop_
_entity.id
_entity.type
_entity.pdbx_description
1 polymer ?
#
loop_
_entity_poly.entity_id
_entity_poly.type
_entity_poly.pdbx_seq_one_letter_code
_entity_poly.pdbx_strand_id
1 'polypeptide(L)'
;MREDGIRRHMDKDSGAIIEEGLERGDSVRRIAREAGLSPSTVTREAMRNRTVTERKRMPGANLSVRCARRDGRTRAGTACPGCSSLPVRCRDCRTRSCIDACPDCERRMCSKTEAWPYVCPKPCPKRAHCGLATPIWTLGTAVGILHFP
;
A
#
# COMPACT_ATOMS: atom_id res chain seq x y z
N MET A 1 -31.34 30.33 9.03
CA MET A 1 -30.15 30.07 9.87
C MET A 1 -29.14 29.29 9.05
N ARG A 2 -27.88 29.74 8.96
CA ARG A 2 -26.80 28.97 8.34
C ARG A 2 -25.95 28.46 9.49
N GLU A 3 -26.03 27.17 9.77
CA GLU A 3 -25.25 26.54 10.84
C GLU A 3 -23.77 26.61 10.46
N ASP A 4 -23.05 27.38 11.26
CA ASP A 4 -21.60 27.55 11.17
C ASP A 4 -20.93 26.18 11.15
N GLY A 5 -20.28 25.90 10.02
CA GLY A 5 -19.49 24.70 9.81
C GLY A 5 -18.31 24.69 10.77
N ILE A 6 -18.53 24.16 11.98
CA ILE A 6 -17.48 23.79 12.92
C ILE A 6 -16.63 22.75 12.20
N ARG A 7 -15.55 23.20 11.57
CA ARG A 7 -14.41 22.34 11.24
C ARG A 7 -13.87 21.88 12.59
N ARG A 8 -14.44 20.80 13.12
CA ARG A 8 -13.98 20.12 14.33
C ARG A 8 -12.52 19.77 14.06
N HIS A 9 -11.63 20.51 14.70
CA HIS A 9 -10.24 20.14 14.74
C HIS A 9 -10.22 18.75 15.37
N MET A 10 -9.69 17.77 14.65
CA MET A 10 -9.71 16.37 15.09
C MET A 10 -9.07 16.29 16.47
N ASP A 11 -9.81 15.77 17.43
CA ASP A 11 -9.23 15.38 18.70
C ASP A 11 -8.26 14.21 18.45
N LYS A 12 -7.19 14.11 19.24
CA LYS A 12 -6.23 13.00 19.16
C LYS A 12 -6.93 11.66 19.31
N ASP A 13 -8.04 11.61 20.04
CA ASP A 13 -8.88 10.42 20.22
C ASP A 13 -9.51 9.91 18.92
N SER A 14 -9.95 10.81 18.04
CA SER A 14 -10.56 10.41 16.77
C SER A 14 -9.56 9.72 15.83
N GLY A 15 -8.28 10.10 15.91
CA GLY A 15 -7.21 9.44 15.18
C GLY A 15 -6.99 8.00 15.67
N ALA A 16 -6.92 7.81 16.98
CA ALA A 16 -6.76 6.49 17.61
C ALA A 16 -7.93 5.55 17.26
N ILE A 17 -9.17 6.05 17.27
CA ILE A 17 -10.36 5.26 16.89
C ILE A 17 -10.29 4.82 15.42
N ILE A 18 -9.84 5.70 14.52
CA ILE A 18 -9.67 5.34 13.11
C ILE A 18 -8.60 4.27 12.96
N GLU A 19 -7.44 4.44 13.61
CA GLU A 19 -6.36 3.46 13.55
C GLU A 19 -6.83 2.09 14.06
N GLU A 20 -7.44 2.04 15.25
CA GLU A 20 -7.92 0.78 15.83
C GLU A 20 -8.97 0.12 14.94
N GLY A 21 -9.93 0.88 14.41
CA GLY A 21 -10.93 0.36 13.48
C GLY A 21 -10.31 -0.19 12.18
N LEU A 22 -9.27 0.47 11.66
CA LEU A 22 -8.50 -0.01 10.52
C LEU A 22 -7.75 -1.31 10.83
N GLU A 23 -7.21 -1.44 12.04
CA GLU A 23 -6.55 -2.65 12.50
C GLU A 23 -7.50 -3.83 12.63
N ARG A 24 -8.71 -3.59 13.16
CA ARG A 24 -9.80 -4.59 13.25
C ARG A 24 -10.39 -4.95 11.88
N GLY A 25 -10.16 -4.12 10.86
CA GLY A 25 -10.73 -4.30 9.53
C GLY A 25 -12.21 -3.88 9.45
N ASP A 26 -12.62 -2.93 10.28
CA ASP A 26 -13.99 -2.45 10.33
C ASP A 26 -14.39 -1.65 9.07
N SER A 27 -15.69 -1.61 8.81
CA SER A 27 -16.25 -0.79 7.72
C SER A 27 -16.13 0.71 8.04
N VAL A 28 -15.98 1.54 7.01
CA VAL A 28 -15.93 3.01 7.14
C VAL A 28 -17.09 3.57 7.96
N ARG A 29 -18.29 2.98 7.85
CA ARG A 29 -19.49 3.42 8.57
C ARG A 29 -19.41 3.17 10.06
N ARG A 30 -18.82 2.03 10.45
CA ARG A 30 -18.63 1.68 11.87
C ARG A 30 -17.61 2.61 12.50
N ILE A 31 -16.45 2.77 11.86
CA ILE A 31 -15.39 3.67 12.34
C ILE A 31 -15.91 5.12 12.42
N ALA A 32 -16.63 5.58 11.41
CA ALA A 32 -17.22 6.93 11.39
C ALA A 32 -18.20 7.15 12.57
N ARG A 33 -19.00 6.14 12.91
CA ARG A 33 -19.92 6.19 14.05
C ARG A 33 -19.16 6.25 15.38
N GLU A 34 -18.15 5.40 15.54
CA GLU A 34 -17.32 5.35 16.75
C GLU A 34 -16.52 6.64 16.94
N ALA A 35 -15.97 7.20 15.87
CA ALA A 35 -15.20 8.45 15.89
C ALA A 35 -16.09 9.72 15.94
N GLY A 36 -17.41 9.61 15.78
CA GLY A 36 -18.31 10.76 15.70
C GLY A 36 -18.09 11.65 14.45
N LEU A 37 -17.59 11.05 13.36
CA LEU A 37 -17.23 11.73 12.10
C LEU A 37 -18.12 11.29 10.94
N SER A 38 -18.04 12.02 9.82
CA SER A 38 -18.64 11.55 8.56
C SER A 38 -17.77 10.45 7.92
N PRO A 39 -18.37 9.46 7.22
CA PRO A 39 -17.62 8.45 6.46
C PRO A 39 -16.62 9.07 5.46
N SER A 40 -16.99 10.20 4.85
CA SER A 40 -16.14 10.95 3.92
C SER A 40 -14.94 11.62 4.62
N THR A 41 -15.09 12.02 5.88
CA THR A 41 -13.97 12.53 6.69
C THR A 41 -13.02 11.38 7.02
N VAL A 42 -13.53 10.26 7.53
CA VAL A 42 -12.71 9.07 7.83
C VAL A 42 -11.96 8.58 6.60
N THR A 43 -12.61 8.58 5.43
CA THR A 43 -11.97 8.19 4.16
C THR A 43 -10.85 9.14 3.76
N ARG A 44 -11.08 10.45 3.82
CA ARG A 44 -10.05 11.44 3.49
C ARG A 44 -8.88 11.38 4.47
N GLU A 45 -9.17 11.18 5.74
CA GLU A 45 -8.16 10.92 6.75
C GLU A 45 -7.35 9.68 6.36
N ALA A 46 -7.99 8.51 6.19
CA ALA A 46 -7.39 7.23 5.75
C ALA A 46 -6.41 7.40 4.57
N MET A 47 -6.78 8.23 3.59
CA MET A 47 -5.95 8.53 2.43
C MET A 47 -4.81 9.52 2.71
N ARG A 48 -5.02 10.52 3.58
CA ARG A 48 -4.06 11.58 3.89
C ARG A 48 -2.92 11.06 4.77
N ASN A 49 -3.23 10.27 5.80
CA ASN A 49 -2.24 9.84 6.78
C ASN A 49 -1.73 8.42 6.50
N ARG A 50 -1.77 7.97 5.23
CA ARG A 50 -1.13 6.71 4.84
C ARG A 50 0.32 6.96 4.40
N THR A 51 1.22 6.11 4.87
CA THR A 51 2.60 6.06 4.40
C THR A 51 2.81 4.79 3.59
N VAL A 52 3.36 4.90 2.38
CA VAL A 52 3.60 3.76 1.49
C VAL A 52 5.02 3.23 1.66
N THR A 53 5.17 2.17 2.45
CA THR A 53 6.49 1.56 2.71
C THR A 53 6.79 0.46 1.68
N GLU A 54 7.96 0.53 1.04
CA GLU A 54 8.54 -0.57 0.25
C GLU A 54 8.84 -1.77 1.16
N ARG A 55 8.51 -2.98 0.70
CA ARG A 55 9.01 -4.19 1.36
C ARG A 55 10.54 -4.25 1.20
N LYS A 56 11.25 -4.61 2.27
CA LYS A 56 12.71 -4.86 2.21
C LYS A 56 13.02 -5.87 1.10
N ARG A 57 14.14 -5.67 0.43
CA ARG A 57 14.64 -6.63 -0.57
C ARG A 57 15.30 -7.77 0.18
N MET A 58 14.72 -8.96 0.05
CA MET A 58 15.33 -10.19 0.54
C MET A 58 16.07 -10.87 -0.63
N PRO A 59 17.25 -11.47 -0.41
CA PRO A 59 17.90 -12.30 -1.41
C PRO A 59 16.94 -13.37 -1.94
N GLY A 60 16.88 -13.56 -3.26
CA GLY A 60 15.98 -14.52 -3.91
C GLY A 60 14.51 -14.09 -4.02
N ALA A 61 14.13 -12.92 -3.49
CA ALA A 61 12.76 -12.40 -3.63
C ALA A 61 12.41 -12.15 -5.09
N ASN A 62 11.16 -12.46 -5.45
CA ASN A 62 10.66 -12.17 -6.79
C ASN A 62 10.29 -10.69 -6.94
N LEU A 63 11.25 -9.82 -7.25
CA LEU A 63 11.02 -8.38 -7.32
C LEU A 63 10.22 -7.96 -8.56
N SER A 64 10.19 -8.78 -9.61
CA SER A 64 9.36 -8.55 -10.79
C SER A 64 7.88 -8.33 -10.46
N VAL A 65 7.38 -8.90 -9.34
CA VAL A 65 5.99 -8.73 -8.88
C VAL A 65 5.63 -7.29 -8.54
N ARG A 66 6.64 -6.45 -8.26
CA ARG A 66 6.49 -5.03 -7.94
C ARG A 66 6.26 -4.15 -9.17
N CYS A 67 6.41 -4.69 -10.38
CA CYS A 67 6.17 -3.96 -11.62
C CYS A 67 4.70 -4.11 -12.06
N ALA A 68 4.02 -3.00 -12.35
CA ALA A 68 2.65 -3.00 -12.86
C ALA A 68 2.60 -3.55 -14.30
N ARG A 69 3.67 -3.32 -15.06
CA ARG A 69 3.82 -3.78 -16.46
C ARG A 69 4.42 -5.19 -16.57
N ARG A 70 4.54 -5.92 -15.46
CA ARG A 70 5.13 -7.27 -15.41
C ARG A 70 4.47 -8.26 -16.36
N ASP A 71 3.14 -8.16 -16.50
CA ASP A 71 2.33 -9.03 -17.34
C ASP A 71 2.25 -8.52 -18.79
N GLY A 72 2.70 -7.29 -19.03
CA GLY A 72 2.79 -6.66 -20.34
C GLY A 72 3.92 -7.22 -21.20
N ARG A 73 3.83 -6.95 -22.50
CA ARG A 73 4.85 -7.34 -23.51
C ARG A 73 6.06 -6.39 -23.57
N THR A 74 6.21 -5.50 -22.60
CA THR A 74 7.17 -4.38 -22.69
C THR A 74 8.56 -4.84 -22.28
N ARG A 75 9.46 -4.93 -23.27
CA ARG A 75 10.87 -5.35 -23.19
C ARG A 75 11.09 -6.76 -22.66
N ALA A 76 10.53 -7.70 -23.38
CA ALA A 76 10.90 -9.09 -23.24
C ALA A 76 12.41 -9.23 -23.58
N GLY A 77 13.24 -9.75 -22.67
CA GLY A 77 14.62 -10.18 -22.93
C GLY A 77 15.76 -9.16 -22.75
N THR A 78 15.51 -7.86 -22.68
CA THR A 78 16.57 -6.83 -22.55
C THR A 78 16.51 -6.02 -21.26
N ALA A 79 15.52 -6.28 -20.40
CA ALA A 79 15.27 -5.50 -19.19
C ALA A 79 16.34 -5.69 -18.09
N CYS A 80 17.24 -6.66 -18.19
CA CYS A 80 18.24 -6.94 -17.18
C CYS A 80 19.49 -7.62 -17.77
N PRO A 81 20.71 -7.42 -17.23
CA PRO A 81 21.92 -8.05 -17.77
C PRO A 81 21.90 -9.58 -17.75
N GLY A 82 21.18 -10.19 -16.79
CA GLY A 82 21.01 -11.64 -16.68
C GLY A 82 19.81 -12.21 -17.46
N CYS A 83 19.09 -11.37 -18.20
CA CYS A 83 18.05 -11.81 -19.10
C CYS A 83 18.76 -12.37 -20.34
N SER A 84 18.55 -13.65 -20.67
CA SER A 84 19.06 -14.23 -21.91
C SER A 84 18.60 -13.38 -23.09
N SER A 85 19.40 -13.26 -24.15
CA SER A 85 19.14 -12.50 -25.38
C SER A 85 17.77 -12.76 -26.04
N LEU A 86 17.05 -13.81 -25.63
CA LEU A 86 15.68 -14.09 -26.03
C LEU A 86 14.66 -13.21 -25.30
N PRO A 87 13.58 -12.79 -25.99
CA PRO A 87 12.51 -12.02 -25.40
C PRO A 87 11.75 -12.79 -24.31
N VAL A 88 12.17 -12.67 -23.05
CA VAL A 88 11.49 -13.23 -21.87
C VAL A 88 10.63 -12.16 -21.20
N ARG A 89 9.33 -12.43 -21.01
CA ARG A 89 8.43 -11.55 -20.24
C ARG A 89 8.97 -11.33 -18.82
N CYS A 90 8.78 -10.16 -18.24
CA CYS A 90 9.21 -9.85 -16.87
C CYS A 90 8.71 -10.89 -15.84
N ARG A 91 7.52 -11.45 -16.05
CA ARG A 91 6.98 -12.50 -15.18
C ARG A 91 7.76 -13.83 -15.20
N ASP A 92 8.42 -14.12 -16.31
CA ASP A 92 9.11 -15.38 -16.63
C ASP A 92 10.65 -15.25 -16.47
N CYS A 93 11.12 -14.06 -16.09
CA CYS A 93 12.53 -13.73 -15.86
C CYS A 93 13.11 -14.50 -14.65
N ARG A 94 14.15 -15.32 -14.88
CA ARG A 94 14.79 -16.13 -13.82
C ARG A 94 15.62 -15.31 -12.83
N THR A 95 16.18 -14.19 -13.26
CA THR A 95 16.89 -13.23 -12.40
C THR A 95 15.95 -12.54 -11.42
N ARG A 96 14.66 -12.41 -11.76
CA ARG A 96 13.59 -11.82 -10.94
C ARG A 96 13.85 -10.39 -10.44
N SER A 97 14.90 -9.73 -10.91
CA SER A 97 15.39 -8.40 -10.51
C SER A 97 15.22 -7.35 -11.61
N CYS A 98 14.33 -7.58 -12.58
CA CYS A 98 14.12 -6.68 -13.72
C CYS A 98 13.72 -5.24 -13.31
N ILE A 99 13.22 -5.03 -12.10
CA ILE A 99 12.94 -3.68 -11.56
C ILE A 99 14.18 -2.78 -11.50
N ASP A 100 15.39 -3.35 -11.39
CA ASP A 100 16.63 -2.56 -11.22
C ASP A 100 17.19 -2.03 -12.53
N ALA A 101 16.91 -2.72 -13.63
CA ALA A 101 17.49 -2.43 -14.94
C ALA A 101 16.44 -2.03 -15.99
N CYS A 102 15.14 -2.14 -15.68
CA CYS A 102 14.07 -1.76 -16.57
C CYS A 102 13.63 -0.31 -16.35
N PRO A 103 13.87 0.61 -17.32
CA PRO A 103 13.45 2.00 -17.17
C PRO A 103 11.93 2.20 -17.32
N ASP A 104 11.19 1.21 -17.86
CA ASP A 104 9.73 1.26 -17.95
C ASP A 104 9.05 0.65 -16.72
N CYS A 105 9.81 0.28 -15.68
CA CYS A 105 9.25 -0.38 -14.51
C CYS A 105 8.39 0.58 -13.70
N GLU A 106 7.07 0.42 -13.80
CA GLU A 106 6.10 1.20 -13.05
C GLU A 106 5.72 0.49 -11.74
N ARG A 107 5.66 1.23 -10.63
CA ARG A 107 5.38 0.67 -9.30
C ARG A 107 3.96 0.11 -9.23
N ARG A 108 3.84 -1.18 -8.93
CA ARG A 108 2.56 -1.86 -8.72
C ARG A 108 2.06 -1.62 -7.30
N MET A 109 0.87 -1.05 -7.17
CA MET A 109 0.11 -1.03 -5.92
C MET A 109 -0.85 -2.22 -5.85
N CYS A 110 -1.30 -2.54 -4.64
CA CYS A 110 -2.32 -3.56 -4.46
C CYS A 110 -3.68 -2.98 -4.82
N SER A 111 -4.46 -3.64 -5.68
CA SER A 111 -5.82 -3.19 -6.02
C SER A 111 -6.73 -3.06 -4.81
N LYS A 112 -6.51 -3.86 -3.76
CA LYS A 112 -7.24 -3.74 -2.47
C LYS A 112 -6.95 -2.44 -1.71
N THR A 113 -5.88 -1.72 -2.06
CA THR A 113 -5.50 -0.45 -1.44
C THR A 113 -5.92 0.76 -2.28
N GLU A 114 -6.55 0.53 -3.43
CA GLU A 114 -7.17 1.56 -4.28
C GLU A 114 -8.59 1.92 -3.83
N ALA A 115 -9.19 1.09 -2.97
CA ALA A 115 -10.47 1.33 -2.31
C ALA A 115 -10.30 1.33 -0.78
N TRP A 116 -11.36 1.69 -0.06
CA TRP A 116 -11.40 1.62 1.40
C TRP A 116 -10.87 0.26 1.90
N PRO A 117 -9.92 0.23 2.84
CA PRO A 117 -9.46 1.33 3.70
C PRO A 117 -8.25 2.14 3.19
N TYR A 118 -7.84 2.00 1.92
CA TYR A 118 -6.65 2.66 1.34
C TYR A 118 -5.29 2.32 1.98
N VAL A 119 -5.32 1.50 3.03
CA VAL A 119 -4.19 0.88 3.72
C VAL A 119 -4.25 -0.64 3.56
N CYS A 120 -3.13 -1.33 3.75
CA CYS A 120 -3.09 -2.78 3.71
C CYS A 120 -3.74 -3.35 4.98
N PRO A 121 -4.90 -4.03 4.90
CA PRO A 121 -5.58 -4.51 6.09
C PRO A 121 -4.72 -5.57 6.78
N LYS A 122 -4.58 -5.49 8.12
CA LYS A 122 -3.92 -6.52 8.93
C LYS A 122 -4.41 -7.94 8.63
N PRO A 123 -5.73 -8.23 8.49
CA PRO A 123 -6.23 -9.57 8.16
C PRO A 123 -6.01 -10.01 6.70
N CYS A 124 -5.18 -9.31 5.92
CA CYS A 124 -4.88 -9.74 4.56
C CYS A 124 -4.11 -11.08 4.56
N PRO A 125 -4.66 -12.16 3.95
CA PRO A 125 -4.02 -13.48 3.96
C PRO A 125 -2.68 -13.51 3.22
N LYS A 126 -2.47 -12.55 2.31
CA LYS A 126 -1.23 -12.42 1.54
C LYS A 126 -0.19 -11.56 2.25
N ARG A 127 -0.49 -10.92 3.38
CA ARG A 127 0.37 -9.89 4.00
C ARG A 127 1.79 -10.37 4.30
N ALA A 128 1.95 -11.65 4.67
CA ALA A 128 3.23 -12.28 5.00
C ALA A 128 4.15 -12.46 3.77
N HIS A 129 3.59 -12.80 2.60
CA HIS A 129 4.37 -13.08 1.38
C HIS A 129 4.10 -12.07 0.25
N CYS A 130 3.33 -11.02 0.51
CA CYS A 130 3.05 -9.97 -0.47
C CYS A 130 4.32 -9.15 -0.68
N GLY A 131 4.85 -9.20 -1.90
CA GLY A 131 6.03 -8.43 -2.31
C GLY A 131 5.74 -6.98 -2.69
N LEU A 132 4.47 -6.53 -2.65
CA LEU A 132 4.06 -5.17 -3.01
C LEU A 132 4.31 -4.18 -1.87
N ALA A 133 4.36 -2.90 -2.21
CA ALA A 133 4.40 -1.84 -1.21
C ALA A 133 3.17 -1.89 -0.31
N THR A 134 3.38 -1.67 0.98
CA THR A 134 2.32 -1.69 1.99
C THR A 134 2.01 -0.28 2.45
N PRO A 135 0.87 0.30 2.05
CA PRO A 135 0.36 1.50 2.69
C PRO A 135 -0.05 1.15 4.13
N ILE A 136 0.52 1.87 5.08
CA ILE A 136 0.20 1.76 6.50
C ILE A 136 -0.40 3.09 6.95
N TRP A 137 -1.37 3.02 7.86
CA TRP A 137 -1.82 4.21 8.58
C TRP A 137 -0.69 4.69 9.48
N THR A 138 -0.48 6.00 9.54
CA THR A 138 0.45 6.63 10.47
C THR A 138 -0.27 7.77 11.15
N LEU A 139 -0.61 7.63 12.43
CA LEU A 139 -0.95 8.80 13.23
C LEU A 139 0.27 9.72 13.27
N GLY A 140 0.05 11.04 13.29
CA GLY A 140 1.10 12.07 13.27
C GLY A 140 2.05 12.06 14.47
N THR A 141 2.16 10.95 15.19
CA THR A 141 3.03 10.69 16.32
C THR A 141 3.78 9.38 16.10
N ALA A 142 5.11 9.51 15.98
CA ALA A 142 6.13 8.50 16.14
C ALA A 142 6.34 7.47 15.00
N VAL A 143 7.51 7.64 14.39
CA VAL A 143 8.33 6.63 13.73
C VAL A 143 8.38 5.36 14.59
N GLY A 144 7.48 4.42 14.32
CA GLY A 144 7.59 3.03 14.72
C GLY A 144 7.94 2.22 13.50
N ILE A 145 9.23 2.13 13.20
CA ILE A 145 9.77 1.13 12.27
C ILE A 145 9.25 -0.22 12.75
N LEU A 146 8.22 -0.75 12.09
CA LEU A 146 7.83 -2.14 12.25
C LEU A 146 8.97 -2.98 11.65
N HIS A 147 9.99 -3.22 12.46
CA HIS A 147 10.81 -4.41 12.43
C HIS A 147 9.85 -5.58 12.65
N PHE A 148 9.35 -6.14 11.55
CA PHE A 148 8.82 -7.49 11.58
C PHE A 148 10.02 -8.44 11.43
N PRO A 149 10.15 -9.47 12.28
CA PRO A 149 11.26 -10.42 12.25
C PRO A 149 11.33 -11.21 10.93
#